data_AF-A0A351KRT7-F1
#
_entry.id   AF-A0A351KRT7-F1
#
_cell.length_a   1.000
_cell.length_b   1.000
_cell.length_c   1.000
_cell.angle_alpha   90.00
_cell.angle_beta   90.00
_cell.angle_gamma   90.00
#
_symmetry.space_group_name_H-M   'P 1'
#
loop_
_entity.id
_entity.type
_entity.pdbx_description
1 polymer ?
#
loop_
_entity_poly.entity_id
_entity_poly.type
_entity_poly.pdbx_seq_one_letter_code
_entity_poly.pdbx_strand_id
1 'polypeptide(L)' 'MLDRDRERLADCRKRVNVMPLGAAALAGTTFPLDRPFTAELLGFDRPARNSLDAVSDR' A
#
# COMPACT_ATOMS: atom_id res chain seq x y z
N MET A 1 17.22 -24.26 -4.43
CA MET A 1 16.07 -23.77 -5.24
C MET A 1 15.21 -22.82 -4.41
N LEU A 2 14.84 -23.22 -3.18
CA LEU A 2 14.01 -22.44 -2.25
C LEU A 2 14.59 -21.08 -1.82
N ASP A 3 15.91 -20.91 -1.73
CA ASP A 3 16.49 -19.62 -1.30
C ASP A 3 16.15 -18.47 -2.26
N ARG A 4 16.21 -18.72 -3.56
CA ARG A 4 15.83 -17.73 -4.58
C ARG A 4 14.34 -17.40 -4.52
N ASP A 5 13.50 -18.38 -4.18
CA ASP A 5 12.07 -18.16 -4.05
C ASP A 5 11.74 -17.34 -2.79
N ARG A 6 12.45 -17.60 -1.68
CA ARG A 6 12.38 -16.79 -0.47
C ARG A 6 12.75 -15.33 -0.75
N GLU A 7 13.84 -15.09 -1.48
CA GLU A 7 14.26 -13.74 -1.87
C GLU A 7 13.20 -13.03 -2.72
N ARG A 8 12.66 -13.73 -3.73
CA ARG A 8 11.58 -13.19 -4.58
C ARG A 8 10.34 -12.81 -3.77
N LEU A 9 9.94 -13.64 -2.82
CA LEU A 9 8.80 -13.36 -1.94
C LEU A 9 9.07 -12.17 -1.02
N ALA A 10 10.28 -12.05 -0.47
CA ALA A 10 10.68 -10.90 0.33
C ALA A 10 10.63 -9.60 -0.48
N ASP A 11 11.10 -9.61 -1.74
CA ASP A 11 11.04 -8.45 -2.61
C ASP A 11 9.62 -8.12 -3.09
N CYS A 12 8.78 -9.14 -3.33
CA CYS A 12 7.36 -8.95 -3.60
C CYS A 12 6.70 -8.23 -2.42
N ARG A 13 6.95 -8.66 -1.18
CA ARG A 13 6.41 -8.03 0.02
C ARG A 13 6.74 -6.54 0.07
N LYS A 14 8.00 -6.15 -0.20
CA LYS A 14 8.42 -4.73 -0.21
C LYS A 14 7.62 -3.88 -1.21
N ARG A 15 7.27 -4.46 -2.37
CA ARG A 15 6.52 -3.74 -3.42
C ARG A 15 5.05 -3.60 -3.09
N VAL A 16 4.42 -4.67 -2.61
CA VAL A 16 2.97 -4.72 -2.35
C VAL A 16 2.58 -4.20 -0.97
N ASN A 17 3.54 -3.92 -0.06
CA ASN A 17 3.25 -3.39 1.27
C ASN A 17 2.96 -1.88 1.28
N VAL A 18 1.97 -1.46 0.49
CA VAL A 18 1.55 -0.07 0.35
C VAL A 18 0.06 0.03 0.69
N MET A 19 -0.31 0.92 1.63
CA MET A 19 -1.68 1.05 2.11
C MET A 19 -2.57 1.83 1.10
N PRO A 20 -3.65 1.23 0.56
CA PRO A 20 -4.53 1.91 -0.38
C PRO A 20 -5.62 2.77 0.30
N LEU A 21 -5.85 2.59 1.62
CA LEU A 21 -6.90 3.32 2.34
C LEU A 21 -6.71 4.84 2.25
N GLY A 22 -7.85 5.53 2.12
CA GLY A 22 -7.92 6.96 1.83
C GLY A 22 -7.96 7.30 0.33
N ALA A 23 -7.80 6.33 -0.59
CA ALA A 23 -8.01 6.55 -2.03
C ALA A 23 -9.50 6.69 -2.43
N ALA A 24 -10.41 6.25 -1.55
CA ALA A 24 -11.85 6.22 -1.78
C ALA A 24 -12.21 5.55 -3.12
N ALA A 25 -13.11 6.13 -3.92
CA ALA A 25 -13.49 5.57 -5.21
C ALA A 25 -12.36 5.67 -6.26
N LEU A 26 -11.68 6.81 -6.36
CA LEU A 26 -10.53 7.05 -7.26
C LEU A 26 -9.80 8.38 -7.02
N ALA A 27 -10.45 9.38 -6.41
CA ALA A 27 -9.92 10.74 -6.27
C ALA A 27 -9.54 11.12 -4.83
N GLY A 28 -9.41 10.12 -3.94
CA GLY A 28 -9.18 10.37 -2.52
C GLY A 28 -10.43 10.90 -1.81
N THR A 29 -10.22 11.55 -0.67
CA THR A 29 -11.30 12.12 0.16
C THR A 29 -10.93 13.53 0.62
N THR A 30 -11.96 14.35 0.86
CA THR A 30 -11.83 15.69 1.45
C THR A 30 -11.77 15.67 2.98
N PHE A 31 -12.03 14.51 3.61
CA PHE A 31 -11.88 14.38 5.05
C PHE A 31 -10.40 14.49 5.46
N PRO A 32 -10.08 15.16 6.58
CA PRO A 32 -8.71 15.33 7.04
C PRO A 32 -8.18 14.05 7.71
N LEU A 33 -7.98 12.99 6.93
CA LEU A 33 -7.48 11.69 7.41
C LEU A 33 -5.96 11.69 7.58
N ASP A 34 -5.49 11.08 8.67
CA ASP A 34 -4.09 10.72 8.85
C ASP A 34 -3.81 9.34 8.23
N ARG A 35 -3.45 9.36 6.94
CA ARG A 35 -3.11 8.14 6.19
C ARG A 35 -1.81 7.49 6.68
N PRO A 36 -0.73 8.22 7.01
CA PRO A 36 0.45 7.65 7.66
C PRO A 36 0.13 6.88 8.95
N PHE A 37 -0.66 7.47 9.86
CA PHE A 37 -1.06 6.80 11.10
C PHE A 37 -1.85 5.52 10.84
N THR A 38 -2.77 5.54 9.86
CA THR A 38 -3.54 4.34 9.48
C THR A 38 -2.64 3.24 8.90
N ALA A 39 -1.62 3.62 8.11
CA ALA A 39 -0.67 2.67 7.54
C ALA A 39 0.15 1.97 8.63
N GLU A 40 0.62 2.74 9.63
CA GLU A 40 1.34 2.20 10.79
C GLU A 40 0.48 1.21 11.58
N LEU A 41 -0.77 1.58 11.92
CA LEU A 41 -1.70 0.71 12.65
C LEU A 41 -1.97 -0.62 11.95
N LEU A 42 -1.96 -0.62 10.62
CA LEU A 42 -2.24 -1.80 9.80
C LEU A 42 -0.96 -2.55 9.36
N GLY A 43 0.23 -2.08 9.74
CA GLY A 43 1.50 -2.73 9.40
C GLY A 43 1.94 -2.56 7.93
N PHE A 44 1.48 -1.49 7.27
CA PHE A 44 1.96 -1.08 5.96
C PHE A 44 3.14 -0.11 6.09
N ASP A 45 4.08 -0.17 5.15
CA ASP A 45 5.27 0.70 5.20
C ASP A 45 4.94 2.15 4.85
N ARG A 46 3.89 2.38 4.04
CA ARG A 46 3.47 3.71 3.59
C ARG A 46 2.09 3.71 2.94
N PRO A 47 1.39 4.85 2.90
CA PRO A 47 0.22 5.03 2.04
C PRO A 47 0.57 5.06 0.54
N ALA A 48 -0.39 4.69 -0.29
CA ALA A 48 -0.32 4.87 -1.74
C ALA A 48 -0.31 6.37 -2.09
N ARG A 49 0.60 6.77 -2.99
CA ARG A 49 0.81 8.18 -3.36
C ARG A 49 -0.24 8.72 -4.33
N ASN A 50 -0.84 7.84 -5.14
CA ASN A 50 -1.81 8.19 -6.14
C ASN A 50 -3.08 7.35 -5.91
N SER A 51 -4.24 8.01 -5.85
CA SER A 51 -5.51 7.34 -5.55
C SER A 51 -6.06 6.55 -6.73
N LEU A 52 -5.84 7.01 -7.98
CA LEU A 52 -6.23 6.28 -9.19
C LEU A 52 -5.44 4.98 -9.31
N ASP A 53 -4.12 5.04 -9.09
CA ASP A 53 -3.23 3.89 -9.03
C ASP A 53 -3.70 2.91 -7.93
N ALA A 54 -3.92 3.40 -6.71
CA ALA A 54 -4.29 2.58 -5.56
C ALA A 54 -5.61 1.79 -5.72
N VAL A 55 -6.55 2.25 -6.55
CA VAL A 55 -7.84 1.57 -6.79
C VAL A 55 -7.84 0.73 -8.07
N SER A 56 -6.84 0.87 -8.94
CA SER A 56 -6.77 0.18 -10.23
C SER A 56 -5.66 -0.88 -10.29
N ASP A 57 -4.66 -0.79 -9.41
CA ASP A 57 -3.54 -1.73 -9.30
C ASP A 57 -3.97 -3.11 -8.76
N ARG A 58 -3.28 -4.19 -9.20
CA ARG A 58 -3.53 -5.59 -8.81
C ARG A 58 -2.25 -6.39 -8.63
#